data_AF-A0A662KP24-F1
#
_entry.id   AF-A0A662KP24-F1
#
_cell.length_a   1.000
_cell.length_b   1.000
_cell.length_c   1.000
_cell.angle_alpha   90.00
_cell.angle_beta   90.00
_cell.angle_gamma   90.00
#
_symmetry.space_group_name_H-M   'P 1'
#
loop_
_entity.id
_entity.type
_entity.pdbx_description
1 polymer ?
#
loop_
_entity_poly.entity_id
_entity_poly.type
_entity_poly.pdbx_seq_one_letter_code
_entity_poly.pdbx_strand_id
1 'polypeptide(L)'
;MTGSRLHDLSCTVKIFRREVLEETELYGNMYRFLPIVADKKGFRCKEIKCEHYQERGKTGFYSPSEYLTRIIDILTLYFNTRFTRKPLRFFSTIGAAFMATGLIIAMYVLIQKIFMQMSIGDRPALLAAVLFLAVGIQVASVGLLGEIVVFTHGRQKKEYT
;
A
#
# COMPACT_ATOMS: atom_id res chain seq x y z
N MET A 1 -3.95 -11.46 -10.08
CA MET A 1 -3.15 -10.57 -9.20
C MET A 1 -3.15 -10.98 -7.71
N THR A 2 -3.93 -11.98 -7.28
CA THR A 2 -3.84 -12.57 -5.91
C THR A 2 -3.44 -14.05 -5.86
N GLY A 3 -3.39 -14.77 -6.98
CA GLY A 3 -2.92 -16.17 -7.05
C GLY A 3 -3.86 -17.22 -6.44
N SER A 4 -4.85 -16.81 -5.65
CA SER A 4 -5.83 -17.70 -5.04
C SER A 4 -6.97 -18.03 -6.03
N ARG A 5 -7.48 -19.27 -5.97
CA ARG A 5 -8.63 -19.75 -6.77
C ARG A 5 -9.99 -19.36 -6.18
N LEU A 6 -10.00 -18.39 -5.26
CA LEU A 6 -11.19 -18.00 -4.51
C LEU A 6 -11.94 -16.90 -5.28
N HIS A 7 -13.19 -17.18 -5.62
CA HIS A 7 -14.07 -16.27 -6.35
C HIS A 7 -14.89 -15.37 -5.42
N ASP A 8 -15.27 -15.85 -4.23
CA ASP A 8 -16.10 -15.10 -3.29
C ASP A 8 -15.42 -14.92 -1.92
N LEU A 9 -14.80 -13.75 -1.78
CA LEU A 9 -14.14 -13.33 -0.54
C LEU A 9 -15.09 -12.64 0.45
N SER A 10 -16.26 -12.22 -0.05
CA SER A 10 -17.22 -11.38 0.67
C SER A 10 -18.27 -12.21 1.40
N CYS A 11 -18.38 -13.51 1.11
CA CYS A 11 -19.25 -14.42 1.84
C CYS A 11 -19.01 -14.34 3.35
N THR A 12 -20.09 -14.12 4.11
CA THR A 12 -20.07 -13.98 5.57
C THR A 12 -19.78 -15.31 6.27
N VAL A 13 -20.16 -16.44 5.65
CA VAL A 13 -20.01 -17.77 6.24
C VAL A 13 -18.65 -18.35 5.84
N LYS A 14 -17.77 -18.53 6.83
CA LYS A 14 -16.44 -19.12 6.64
C LYS A 14 -16.16 -20.11 7.77
N ILE A 15 -15.64 -21.27 7.43
CA ILE A 15 -15.31 -22.33 8.39
C ILE A 15 -13.79 -22.53 8.36
N PHE A 16 -13.17 -22.46 9.54
CA PHE A 16 -11.73 -22.58 9.69
C PHE A 16 -11.39 -23.67 10.72
N ARG A 17 -10.26 -24.34 10.51
CA ARG A 17 -9.62 -25.12 11.57
C ARG A 17 -8.95 -24.16 12.54
N ARG A 18 -8.87 -24.56 13.81
CA ARG A 18 -8.23 -23.78 14.87
C ARG A 18 -6.80 -23.35 14.51
N GLU A 19 -6.03 -24.28 13.94
CA GLU A 19 -4.65 -24.06 13.48
C GLU A 19 -4.52 -22.86 12.51
N VAL A 20 -5.52 -22.64 11.64
CA VAL A 20 -5.49 -21.50 10.70
C VAL A 20 -5.56 -20.19 11.46
N LEU A 21 -6.43 -20.10 12.47
CA LEU A 21 -6.63 -18.89 13.25
C LEU A 21 -5.45 -18.60 14.18
N GLU A 22 -4.80 -19.63 14.71
CA GLU A 22 -3.61 -19.49 15.56
C GLU A 22 -2.40 -19.03 14.74
N GLU A 23 -2.28 -19.50 13.50
CA GLU A 23 -1.20 -19.10 12.61
C GLU A 23 -1.46 -17.73 11.96
N THR A 24 -2.68 -17.37 11.61
CA THR A 24 -2.95 -16.07 10.95
C THR A 24 -3.05 -14.92 11.94
N GLU A 25 -2.07 -14.01 11.90
CA GLU A 25 -2.18 -12.72 12.57
C GLU A 25 -3.15 -11.81 11.80
N LEU A 26 -4.26 -11.46 12.45
CA LEU A 26 -5.27 -10.58 11.89
C LEU A 26 -5.09 -9.16 12.43
N TYR A 27 -5.07 -8.18 11.53
CA TYR A 27 -5.03 -6.76 11.90
C TYR A 27 -6.34 -6.08 11.49
N GLY A 28 -7.08 -5.52 12.45
CA GLY A 28 -8.33 -4.76 12.20
C GLY A 28 -9.37 -5.51 11.36
N ASN A 29 -9.86 -4.87 10.28
CA ASN A 29 -10.89 -5.42 9.37
C ASN A 29 -10.37 -6.49 8.38
N MET A 30 -9.15 -7.00 8.56
CA MET A 30 -8.55 -7.99 7.66
C MET A 30 -9.21 -9.38 7.72
N TYR A 31 -10.19 -9.61 8.61
CA TYR A 31 -10.97 -10.85 8.66
C TYR A 31 -11.63 -11.20 7.30
N ARG A 32 -11.95 -10.20 6.48
CA ARG A 32 -12.49 -10.44 5.12
C ARG A 32 -11.47 -11.15 4.22
N PHE A 33 -10.19 -10.87 4.41
CA PHE A 33 -9.10 -11.41 3.59
C PHE A 33 -8.45 -12.67 4.18
N LEU A 34 -8.95 -13.17 5.31
CA LEU A 34 -8.46 -14.37 5.99
C LEU A 34 -8.29 -15.58 5.04
N PRO A 35 -9.21 -15.86 4.10
CA PRO A 35 -9.03 -16.95 3.13
C PRO A 35 -7.81 -16.78 2.22
N ILE A 36 -7.50 -15.54 1.80
CA ILE A 36 -6.32 -15.25 0.98
C ILE A 36 -5.03 -15.38 1.80
N VAL A 37 -5.06 -14.91 3.04
CA VAL A 37 -3.90 -15.01 3.94
C VAL A 37 -3.60 -16.48 4.25
N ALA A 38 -4.64 -17.29 4.51
CA ALA A 38 -4.51 -18.72 4.73
C ALA A 38 -3.96 -19.46 3.49
N ASP A 39 -4.47 -19.17 2.29
CA ASP A 39 -3.98 -19.73 1.03
C ASP A 39 -2.50 -19.39 0.79
N LYS A 40 -2.10 -18.14 1.05
CA LYS A 40 -0.69 -17.71 0.97
C LYS A 40 0.22 -18.37 2.00
N LYS A 41 -0.31 -18.77 3.16
CA LYS A 41 0.40 -19.56 4.17
C LYS A 41 0.49 -21.05 3.82
N GLY A 42 -0.13 -21.49 2.73
CA GLY A 42 -0.11 -22.88 2.27
C GLY A 42 -1.23 -23.75 2.84
N PHE A 43 -2.21 -23.17 3.52
CA PHE A 43 -3.39 -23.92 3.95
C PHE A 43 -4.29 -24.27 2.78
N ARG A 44 -4.95 -25.43 2.86
CA ARG A 44 -5.92 -25.85 1.83
C ARG A 44 -7.22 -25.07 1.98
N CYS A 45 -7.46 -24.14 1.06
CA CYS A 45 -8.71 -23.40 0.96
C CYS A 45 -9.59 -24.00 -0.16
N LYS A 46 -10.88 -24.21 0.13
CA LYS A 46 -11.86 -24.70 -0.85
C LYS A 46 -13.16 -23.90 -0.72
N GLU A 47 -13.70 -23.48 -1.86
CA GLU A 47 -15.05 -22.92 -1.94
C GLU A 47 -16.07 -24.04 -2.13
N ILE A 48 -17.15 -23.96 -1.36
CA ILE A 48 -18.30 -24.87 -1.46
C ILE A 48 -19.49 -24.01 -1.87
N LYS A 49 -20.16 -24.42 -2.96
CA LYS A 49 -21.38 -23.75 -3.40
C LYS A 49 -22.46 -24.00 -2.36
N CYS A 50 -22.93 -22.93 -1.74
CA CYS A 50 -24.06 -22.96 -0.81
C CYS A 50 -25.23 -22.23 -1.44
N GLU A 51 -26.46 -22.67 -1.17
CA GLU A 51 -27.64 -21.88 -1.53
C GLU A 51 -27.66 -20.63 -0.66
N HIS A 52 -27.58 -19.47 -1.32
CA HIS A 52 -27.68 -18.20 -0.66
C HIS A 52 -29.16 -17.86 -0.53
N TYR A 53 -29.72 -18.02 0.67
CA TYR A 53 -31.06 -17.52 0.94
C TYR A 53 -31.01 -16.00 0.77
N GLN A 54 -31.76 -15.46 -0.20
CA GLN A 54 -31.70 -14.03 -0.52
C GLN A 54 -31.93 -13.22 0.75
N GLU A 55 -30.87 -12.53 1.20
CA GLU A 55 -31.06 -11.42 2.11
C GLU A 55 -31.97 -10.42 1.41
N ARG A 56 -33.12 -10.10 2.02
CA ARG A 56 -33.92 -8.91 1.67
C ARG A 56 -33.08 -7.66 2.01
N GLY A 57 -32.01 -7.44 1.27
CA GLY A 57 -31.08 -6.33 1.41
C GLY A 57 -30.88 -5.75 0.01
N LYS A 58 -31.00 -4.42 -0.10
CA LYS A 58 -31.00 -3.69 -1.36
C LYS A 58 -29.92 -4.22 -2.31
N THR A 59 -30.33 -4.70 -3.48
CA THR A 59 -29.48 -4.78 -4.67
C THR A 59 -29.10 -3.35 -5.05
N GLY A 60 -28.09 -2.82 -4.39
CA GLY A 60 -27.68 -1.44 -4.53
C GLY A 60 -26.22 -1.31 -4.17
N PHE A 61 -25.51 -0.52 -4.99
CA PHE A 61 -24.15 -0.08 -4.72
C PHE A 61 -23.98 0.27 -3.24
N TYR A 62 -22.88 -0.21 -2.64
CA TYR A 62 -22.51 0.15 -1.27
C TYR A 62 -22.42 1.67 -1.11
N SER A 63 -22.54 2.18 0.11
CA SER A 63 -22.38 3.62 0.34
C SER A 63 -20.98 4.06 -0.11
N PRO A 64 -20.79 5.27 -0.66
CA PRO A 64 -19.47 5.75 -1.09
C PRO A 64 -18.39 5.64 0.02
N SER A 65 -18.81 5.79 1.28
CA SER A 65 -17.96 5.57 2.45
C SER A 65 -17.45 4.12 2.55
N GLU A 66 -18.29 3.12 2.31
CA GLU A 66 -17.90 1.71 2.35
C GLU A 66 -16.95 1.34 1.22
N TYR A 67 -17.12 1.93 0.03
CA TYR A 67 -16.14 1.79 -1.04
C TYR A 67 -14.79 2.41 -0.66
N LEU A 68 -14.79 3.59 -0.03
CA LEU A 68 -13.57 4.24 0.44
C LEU A 68 -12.86 3.38 1.49
N THR A 69 -13.60 2.87 2.48
CA THR A 69 -13.06 1.97 3.51
C THR A 69 -12.49 0.71 2.88
N ARG A 70 -13.15 0.11 1.89
CA ARG A 70 -12.64 -1.07 1.17
C ARG A 70 -11.34 -0.78 0.42
N ILE A 71 -11.22 0.38 -0.23
CA ILE A 71 -9.99 0.79 -0.91
C ILE A 71 -8.86 0.97 0.12
N ILE A 72 -9.13 1.63 1.25
CA ILE A 72 -8.16 1.83 2.33
C ILE A 72 -7.74 0.48 2.93
N ASP A 73 -8.67 -0.45 3.13
CA ASP A 73 -8.38 -1.80 3.65
C ASP A 73 -7.49 -2.60 2.68
N ILE A 74 -7.78 -2.54 1.37
CA ILE A 74 -6.95 -3.19 0.34
C ILE A 74 -5.57 -2.55 0.30
N LEU A 75 -5.49 -1.23 0.38
CA LEU A 75 -4.23 -0.49 0.39
C LEU A 75 -3.41 -0.85 1.64
N THR A 76 -4.07 -0.99 2.79
CA THR A 76 -3.48 -1.43 4.06
C THR A 76 -2.97 -2.87 3.96
N LEU A 77 -3.74 -3.78 3.36
CA LEU A 77 -3.31 -5.17 3.17
C LEU A 77 -2.14 -5.27 2.19
N TYR A 78 -2.19 -4.53 1.08
CA TYR A 78 -1.09 -4.45 0.13
C TYR A 78 0.16 -3.88 0.78
N PHE A 79 0.01 -2.81 1.57
CA PHE A 79 1.08 -2.20 2.33
C PHE A 79 1.62 -3.21 3.35
N ASN A 80 0.81 -3.80 4.22
CA ASN A 80 1.27 -4.78 5.22
C ASN A 80 2.01 -5.98 4.57
N THR A 81 1.51 -6.49 3.44
CA THR A 81 2.14 -7.63 2.76
C THR A 81 3.48 -7.27 2.07
N ARG A 82 3.58 -6.08 1.47
CA ARG A 82 4.70 -5.67 0.60
C ARG A 82 5.70 -4.72 1.27
N PHE A 83 5.22 -3.90 2.20
CA PHE A 83 5.96 -2.91 2.98
C PHE A 83 6.80 -3.56 4.08
N THR A 84 6.26 -4.56 4.77
CA THR A 84 6.96 -5.24 5.89
C THR A 84 8.29 -5.85 5.46
N ARG A 85 8.45 -6.22 4.18
CA ARG A 85 9.69 -6.84 3.69
C ARG A 85 10.81 -5.83 3.39
N LYS A 86 10.53 -4.68 2.76
CA LYS A 86 11.54 -3.69 2.30
C LYS A 86 10.95 -2.27 2.15
N PRO A 87 10.69 -1.54 3.25
CA PRO A 87 10.06 -0.22 3.22
C PRO A 87 10.91 0.86 2.52
N LEU A 88 12.24 0.82 2.65
CA LEU A 88 13.14 1.77 1.99
C LEU A 88 12.97 1.74 0.48
N ARG A 89 12.98 0.55 -0.13
CA ARG A 89 12.92 0.42 -1.58
C ARG A 89 11.64 0.99 -2.18
N PHE A 90 10.52 0.93 -1.47
CA PHE A 90 9.25 1.47 -1.94
C PHE A 90 9.20 3.00 -1.87
N PHE A 91 9.60 3.58 -0.74
CA PHE A 91 9.57 5.03 -0.59
C PHE A 91 10.72 5.71 -1.34
N SER A 92 11.90 5.10 -1.42
CA SER A 92 13.01 5.63 -2.20
C SER A 92 12.73 5.65 -3.70
N THR A 93 11.97 4.70 -4.26
CA THR A 93 11.60 4.77 -5.70
C THR A 93 10.61 5.90 -5.98
N ILE A 94 9.63 6.09 -5.10
CA ILE A 94 8.68 7.22 -5.20
C ILE A 94 9.43 8.54 -5.01
N GLY A 95 10.25 8.66 -3.96
CA GLY A 95 11.06 9.84 -3.70
C GLY A 95 12.03 10.17 -4.84
N ALA A 96 12.64 9.16 -5.46
CA ALA A 96 13.49 9.33 -6.63
C ALA A 96 12.72 9.86 -7.84
N ALA A 97 11.45 9.45 -8.04
CA ALA A 97 10.61 10.02 -9.08
C ALA A 97 10.33 11.51 -8.85
N PHE A 98 9.98 11.90 -7.61
CA PHE A 98 9.78 13.31 -7.24
C PHE A 98 11.07 14.13 -7.40
N MET A 99 12.22 13.60 -6.98
CA MET A 99 13.52 14.23 -7.18
C MET A 99 13.84 14.40 -8.67
N ALA A 100 13.64 13.37 -9.49
CA ALA A 100 13.88 13.43 -10.93
C ALA A 100 13.01 14.51 -11.59
N THR A 101 11.72 14.59 -11.25
CA THR A 101 10.84 15.65 -11.75
C THR A 101 11.29 17.03 -11.28
N GLY A 102 11.69 17.17 -10.01
CA GLY A 102 12.23 18.43 -9.48
C GLY A 102 13.50 18.87 -10.18
N LEU A 103 14.41 17.94 -10.48
CA LEU A 103 15.64 18.18 -11.24
C LEU A 103 15.36 18.61 -12.67
N ILE A 104 14.40 17.98 -13.35
CA ILE A 104 14.00 18.37 -14.72
C ILE A 104 13.48 19.80 -14.73
N ILE A 105 12.60 20.16 -13.79
CA ILE A 105 12.06 21.52 -13.68
C ILE A 105 13.17 22.52 -13.32
N ALA A 106 14.06 22.16 -12.38
CA ALA A 106 15.20 22.99 -12.02
C ALA A 106 16.13 23.24 -13.21
N MET A 107 16.43 22.19 -13.99
CA MET A 107 17.27 22.29 -15.19
C MET A 107 16.61 23.15 -16.27
N TYR A 108 15.30 23.02 -16.47
CA TYR A 108 14.54 23.87 -17.37
C TYR A 108 14.65 25.36 -16.98
N VAL A 109 14.46 25.68 -15.70
CA VAL A 109 14.59 27.06 -15.19
C VAL A 109 16.03 27.57 -15.31
N LEU A 110 17.03 26.70 -15.07
CA LEU A 110 18.44 27.02 -15.19
C LEU A 110 18.83 27.38 -16.64
N ILE A 111 18.36 26.60 -17.62
CA ILE A 111 18.58 26.87 -19.04
C ILE A 111 17.97 28.22 -19.41
N GLN A 112 16.72 28.50 -19.00
CA GLN A 112 16.12 29.81 -19.26
C GLN A 112 16.90 30.96 -18.62
N LYS A 113 17.45 30.78 -17.42
CA LYS A 113 18.31 31.79 -16.78
C LYS A 113 19.54 32.09 -17.63
N ILE A 114 20.28 31.04 -18.03
CA ILE A 114 21.58 31.19 -18.68
C ILE A 114 21.42 31.74 -20.10
N PHE A 115 20.44 31.24 -20.86
CA PHE A 115 20.27 31.60 -22.28
C PHE A 115 19.36 32.81 -22.52
N MET A 116 18.34 33.04 -21.68
CA MET A 116 17.39 34.15 -21.87
C MET A 116 17.62 35.33 -20.91
N GLN A 117 18.59 35.25 -19.99
CA GLN A 117 18.86 36.26 -18.95
C GLN A 117 17.60 36.74 -18.18
N MET A 118 16.60 35.87 -18.04
CA MET A 118 15.36 36.21 -17.37
C MET A 118 15.51 36.16 -15.84
N SER A 119 14.89 37.12 -15.15
CA SER A 119 14.80 37.11 -13.69
C SER A 119 13.98 35.90 -13.20
N ILE A 120 14.49 35.21 -12.18
CA ILE A 120 13.97 33.92 -11.71
C ILE A 120 13.09 34.08 -10.46
N GLY A 121 13.28 35.14 -9.68
CA GLY A 121 12.78 35.26 -8.30
C GLY A 121 11.27 35.00 -8.13
N ASP A 122 10.45 35.45 -9.09
CA ASP A 122 8.98 35.37 -9.00
C ASP A 122 8.35 34.20 -9.75
N ARG A 123 9.15 33.24 -10.26
CA ARG A 123 8.58 32.16 -11.08
C ARG A 123 8.06 31.01 -10.24
N PRO A 124 6.77 30.63 -10.38
CA PRO A 124 6.21 29.47 -9.69
C PRO A 124 6.92 28.16 -10.07
N ALA A 125 7.59 28.12 -11.23
CA ALA A 125 8.40 26.98 -11.66
C ALA A 125 9.63 26.73 -10.76
N LEU A 126 10.28 27.77 -10.23
CA LEU A 126 11.41 27.58 -9.30
C LEU A 126 10.90 27.03 -7.97
N LEU A 127 9.81 27.60 -7.45
CA LEU A 127 9.17 27.11 -6.23
C LEU A 127 8.72 25.66 -6.39
N ALA A 128 8.10 25.31 -7.52
CA ALA A 128 7.74 23.93 -7.82
C ALA A 128 8.97 23.02 -7.79
N ALA A 129 10.06 23.37 -8.48
CA ALA A 129 11.29 22.58 -8.49
C ALA A 129 11.83 22.31 -7.07
N VAL A 130 11.90 23.35 -6.23
CA VAL A 130 12.35 23.23 -4.84
C VAL A 130 11.41 22.37 -4.02
N LEU A 131 10.09 22.53 -4.17
CA LEU A 131 9.10 21.71 -3.48
C LEU A 131 9.18 20.23 -3.88
N PHE A 132 9.31 19.93 -5.18
CA PHE A 132 9.48 18.57 -5.68
C PHE A 132 10.76 17.91 -5.13
N LEU A 133 11.87 18.65 -5.09
CA LEU A 133 13.11 18.17 -4.48
C LEU A 133 12.97 17.94 -2.97
N ALA A 134 12.37 18.89 -2.25
CA ALA A 134 12.17 18.80 -0.80
C ALA A 134 11.27 17.61 -0.43
N VAL A 135 10.14 17.45 -1.13
CA VAL A 135 9.23 16.30 -0.95
C VAL A 135 9.95 15.00 -1.30
N GLY A 136 10.73 14.96 -2.38
CA GLY A 136 11.51 13.78 -2.75
C GLY A 136 12.47 13.32 -1.64
N ILE A 137 13.19 14.27 -1.03
CA ILE A 137 14.07 14.02 0.13
C ILE A 137 13.27 13.52 1.32
N GLN A 138 12.16 14.19 1.66
CA GLN A 138 11.31 13.82 2.79
C GLN A 138 10.76 12.39 2.64
N VAL A 139 10.28 12.04 1.46
CA VAL A 139 9.77 10.68 1.18
C VAL A 139 10.88 9.63 1.31
N ALA A 140 12.07 9.90 0.79
CA ALA A 140 13.22 9.00 0.95
C ALA A 140 13.61 8.81 2.42
N SER A 141 13.61 9.90 3.21
CA SER A 141 13.87 9.87 4.66
C SER A 141 12.82 9.06 5.42
N VAL A 142 11.53 9.19 5.09
CA VAL A 142 10.46 8.38 5.68
C VAL A 142 10.66 6.89 5.36
N GLY A 143 11.14 6.57 4.15
CA GLY A 143 11.54 5.20 3.79
C GLY A 143 12.64 4.63 4.68
N LEU A 144 13.69 5.40 4.93
CA LEU A 144 14.79 5.02 5.81
C LEU A 144 14.32 4.84 7.26
N LEU A 145 13.50 5.76 7.76
CA LEU A 145 12.89 5.63 9.09
C LEU A 145 12.04 4.36 9.19
N GLY A 146 11.26 4.05 8.16
CA GLY A 146 10.50 2.80 8.07
C GLY A 146 11.39 1.57 8.17
N GLU A 147 12.53 1.55 7.47
CA GLU A 147 13.51 0.45 7.54
C GLU A 147 14.06 0.27 8.96
N ILE A 148 14.40 1.37 9.63
CA ILE A 148 14.90 1.36 11.02
C ILE A 148 13.82 0.85 11.98
N VAL A 149 12.57 1.28 11.83
CA VAL A 149 11.46 0.83 12.68
C VAL A 149 11.22 -0.65 12.50
N VAL A 150 11.20 -1.14 11.24
CA VAL A 150 11.05 -2.57 10.93
C VAL A 150 12.23 -3.37 11.47
N PHE A 151 13.46 -2.89 11.32
CA PHE A 151 14.65 -3.55 11.87
C PHE A 151 14.62 -3.62 13.41
N THR A 152 14.16 -2.55 14.07
CA THR A 152 14.10 -2.47 15.53
C THR A 152 13.00 -3.37 16.11
N HIS A 153 11.81 -3.36 15.51
CA HIS A 153 10.67 -4.18 15.96
C HIS A 153 10.74 -5.63 15.45
N GLY A 154 11.38 -5.86 14.30
CA GLY A 154 11.61 -7.19 13.73
C GLY A 154 12.50 -8.06 14.61
N ARG A 155 13.38 -7.47 15.45
CA ARG A 155 14.13 -8.22 16.46
C ARG A 155 13.25 -8.90 17.52
N GLN A 156 11.99 -8.48 17.68
CA GLN A 156 11.05 -9.09 18.64
C GLN A 156 10.16 -10.18 18.03
N LYS A 157 10.07 -10.30 16.70
CA LYS A 157 9.37 -11.42 16.04
C LYS A 157 10.39 -12.39 15.46
N LYS A 158 10.53 -13.54 16.12
CA LYS A 158 11.21 -14.69 15.53
C LYS A 158 10.50 -15.05 14.22
N GLU A 159 11.15 -14.78 13.09
CA GLU A 159 10.85 -15.46 11.83
C GLU A 159 11.17 -16.94 12.05
N TYR A 160 10.13 -17.73 12.37
CA TYR A 160 10.23 -19.18 12.25
C TYR A 160 10.09 -19.50 10.76
N THR A 161 11.16 -20.09 10.24
CA THR A 161 11.30 -20.62 8.87
C THR A 161 10.20 -21.62 8.55
#